data_AF-A0AAD8MJ64-F1
#
_entry.id   AF-A0AAD8MJ64-F1
#
_cell.length_a   1.000
_cell.length_b   1.000
_cell.length_c   1.000
_cell.angle_alpha   90.00
_cell.angle_beta   90.00
_cell.angle_gamma   90.00
#
_symmetry.space_group_name_H-M   'P 1'
#
loop_
_entity.id
_entity.type
_entity.pdbx_description
1 polymer ?
#
loop_
_entity_poly.entity_id
_entity_poly.type
_entity_poly.pdbx_seq_one_letter_code
_entity_poly.pdbx_strand_id
1 'polypeptide(L)'
;MDKFVIRTNISLVQESNESARKVEDDGQKTEQVELSSLIADPGLRISISQYHPNIRDQVRRAYLQKGPCQPNNHNFKKRKIGDSIRRFCPTWQGSGDSFVKEGFDGWNKKDRLDKHVGGTNSAHKRALKKCEDLMRQDQHIDVTFNMHSRQVRKEYRICLGASIDCVRFLLRQGLALRGHDESDKSPNQGNFLELLKFLGVHNIEIDAVVGKNAPSNLKVTSPDIQHDIINASAVETVNNIIHDLGDDLFAILIDESRDISRFQNMKNRRGQL
;
A
#
# COMPACT_ATOMS: atom_id res chain seq x y z
N MET A 1 -21.86 47.57 -32.00
CA MET A 1 -22.50 46.27 -31.74
C MET A 1 -21.88 45.30 -32.72
N ASP A 2 -20.89 44.52 -32.30
CA ASP A 2 -20.41 43.36 -33.07
C ASP A 2 -20.20 42.22 -32.07
N LYS A 3 -21.00 41.17 -32.23
CA LYS A 3 -21.02 39.98 -31.38
C LYS A 3 -20.03 38.98 -31.94
N PHE A 4 -18.92 38.75 -31.25
CA PHE A 4 -18.07 37.59 -31.51
C PHE A 4 -18.59 36.41 -30.69
N VAL A 5 -19.37 35.55 -31.33
CA VAL A 5 -19.75 34.23 -30.78
C VAL A 5 -18.62 33.27 -31.14
N ILE A 6 -17.76 32.95 -30.17
CA ILE A 6 -16.75 31.90 -30.34
C ILE A 6 -17.42 30.58 -29.97
N ARG A 7 -17.69 29.74 -30.98
CA ARG A 7 -18.06 28.33 -30.79
C ARG A 7 -16.78 27.50 -30.74
N THR A 8 -16.34 27.12 -29.55
CA THR A 8 -15.27 26.12 -29.40
C THR A 8 -15.91 24.73 -29.34
N ASN A 9 -15.55 23.87 -30.28
CA ASN A 9 -16.11 22.52 -30.42
C ASN A 9 -15.50 21.59 -29.34
N ILE A 10 -16.34 21.12 -28.43
CA ILE A 10 -15.97 20.34 -27.22
C ILE A 10 -15.40 18.95 -27.56
N SER A 11 -15.55 18.48 -28.81
CA SER A 11 -15.08 17.17 -29.26
C SER A 11 -13.54 17.02 -29.33
N LEU A 12 -12.78 18.12 -29.42
CA LEU A 12 -11.30 18.05 -29.53
C LEU A 12 -10.57 17.90 -28.18
N VAL A 13 -11.27 18.10 -27.04
CA VAL A 13 -10.67 17.99 -25.70
C VAL A 13 -10.79 16.56 -25.14
N GLN A 14 -11.69 15.75 -25.70
CA GLN A 14 -11.89 14.36 -25.26
C GLN A 14 -10.80 13.41 -25.80
N GLU A 15 -10.34 13.59 -27.04
CA GLU A 15 -9.28 12.73 -27.62
C GLU A 15 -7.93 12.87 -26.91
N SER A 16 -7.60 14.06 -26.38
CA SER A 16 -6.37 14.26 -25.60
C SER A 16 -6.40 13.58 -24.23
N ASN A 17 -7.59 13.28 -23.68
CA ASN A 17 -7.74 12.71 -22.33
C ASN A 17 -7.85 11.17 -22.32
N GLU A 18 -8.17 10.54 -23.46
CA GLU A 18 -8.18 9.06 -23.57
C GLU A 18 -6.77 8.46 -23.74
N SER A 19 -5.83 9.20 -24.35
CA SER A 19 -4.46 8.72 -24.53
C SER A 19 -3.61 8.72 -23.25
N ALA A 20 -4.06 9.38 -22.17
CA ALA A 20 -3.35 9.47 -20.90
C ALA A 20 -3.74 8.38 -19.87
N ARG A 21 -4.67 7.48 -20.20
CA ARG A 21 -5.16 6.42 -19.30
C ARG A 21 -4.53 5.04 -19.50
N LYS A 22 -3.38 4.94 -20.18
CA LYS A 22 -2.57 3.72 -20.20
C LYS A 22 -1.25 3.94 -19.44
N VAL A 23 -1.35 4.11 -18.14
CA VAL A 23 -0.28 3.66 -17.25
C VAL A 23 -0.58 2.19 -17.01
N GLU A 24 0.16 1.34 -17.70
CA GLU A 24 0.18 -0.09 -17.42
C GLU A 24 0.60 -0.26 -15.96
N ASP A 25 -0.38 -0.72 -15.16
CA ASP A 25 -0.14 -1.39 -13.90
C ASP A 25 0.75 -2.60 -14.22
N ASP A 26 2.06 -2.45 -14.06
CA ASP A 26 3.01 -3.57 -13.96
C ASP A 26 2.80 -4.28 -12.60
N GLY A 27 1.53 -4.65 -12.37
CA GLY A 27 1.16 -5.67 -11.43
C GLY A 27 1.85 -6.93 -11.88
N GLN A 28 3.02 -7.21 -11.29
CA GLN A 28 3.68 -8.50 -11.34
C GLN A 28 2.57 -9.55 -11.25
N LYS A 29 2.30 -10.21 -12.39
CA LYS A 29 1.45 -11.40 -12.44
C LYS A 29 2.03 -12.35 -11.43
N THR A 30 1.46 -12.33 -10.25
CA THR A 30 1.80 -13.26 -9.20
C THR A 30 1.26 -14.55 -9.77
N GLU A 31 2.14 -15.39 -10.33
CA GLU A 31 1.79 -16.78 -10.62
C GLU A 31 1.22 -17.32 -9.32
N GLN A 32 -0.12 -17.35 -9.25
CA GLN A 32 -0.82 -17.95 -8.14
C GLN A 32 -0.56 -19.43 -8.30
N VAL A 33 0.54 -19.90 -7.71
CA VAL A 33 0.74 -21.33 -7.51
C VAL A 33 -0.47 -21.79 -6.75
N GLU A 34 -1.28 -22.63 -7.37
CA GLU A 34 -2.44 -23.23 -6.73
C GLU A 34 -1.90 -24.10 -5.58
N LEU A 35 -1.82 -23.54 -4.38
CA LEU A 35 -1.13 -24.16 -3.22
C LEU A 35 -1.74 -25.53 -2.85
N SER A 36 -2.99 -25.76 -3.23
CA SER A 36 -3.70 -27.04 -3.16
C SER A 36 -3.01 -28.14 -3.98
N SER A 37 -2.49 -27.82 -5.16
CA SER A 37 -1.91 -28.76 -6.13
C SER A 37 -0.46 -29.21 -5.83
N LEU A 38 0.19 -28.61 -4.82
CA LEU A 38 1.58 -28.94 -4.47
C LEU A 38 1.74 -30.43 -4.08
N ILE A 39 2.61 -31.17 -4.77
CA ILE A 39 2.82 -32.60 -4.51
C ILE A 39 3.54 -32.79 -3.16
N ALA A 40 2.92 -33.54 -2.24
CA ALA A 40 3.48 -33.76 -0.91
C ALA A 40 4.74 -34.64 -0.93
N ASP A 41 4.86 -35.57 -1.89
CA ASP A 41 5.99 -36.49 -1.99
C ASP A 41 7.31 -35.75 -2.30
N PRO A 42 8.30 -35.76 -1.37
CA PRO A 42 9.59 -35.10 -1.57
C PRO A 42 10.31 -35.51 -2.86
N GLY A 43 10.12 -36.75 -3.33
CA GLY A 43 10.75 -37.26 -4.56
C GLY A 43 10.14 -36.70 -5.84
N LEU A 44 8.94 -36.10 -5.75
CA LEU A 44 8.19 -35.53 -6.87
C LEU A 44 8.03 -34.01 -6.75
N ARG A 45 8.56 -33.38 -5.68
CA ARG A 45 8.52 -31.93 -5.50
C ARG A 45 9.40 -31.24 -6.52
N ILE A 46 8.89 -30.17 -7.12
CA ILE A 46 9.70 -29.14 -7.76
C ILE A 46 10.62 -28.54 -6.69
N SER A 47 11.90 -28.37 -7.01
CA SER A 47 12.87 -27.81 -6.06
C SER A 47 12.44 -26.42 -5.62
N ILE A 48 12.61 -26.08 -4.33
CA ILE A 48 12.27 -24.75 -3.81
C ILE A 48 13.01 -23.63 -4.57
N SER A 49 14.21 -23.91 -5.09
CA SER A 49 14.98 -22.95 -5.90
C SER A 49 14.37 -22.66 -7.28
N GLN A 50 13.55 -23.56 -7.81
CA GLN A 50 12.92 -23.41 -9.12
C GLN A 50 11.70 -22.48 -9.08
N TYR A 51 11.11 -22.26 -7.91
CA TYR A 51 10.05 -21.27 -7.74
C TYR A 51 10.63 -19.85 -7.73
N HIS A 52 9.81 -18.89 -8.19
CA HIS A 52 10.14 -17.47 -8.13
C HIS A 52 10.40 -17.02 -6.67
N PRO A 53 11.42 -16.17 -6.38
CA PRO A 53 11.78 -15.79 -5.01
C PRO A 53 10.61 -15.35 -4.12
N ASN A 54 9.67 -14.56 -4.66
CA ASN A 54 8.53 -14.01 -3.92
C ASN A 54 7.50 -15.05 -3.44
N ILE A 55 7.48 -16.26 -4.03
CA ILE A 55 6.53 -17.33 -3.68
C ILE A 55 7.18 -18.48 -2.90
N ARG A 56 8.52 -18.51 -2.77
CA ARG A 56 9.23 -19.62 -2.12
C ARG A 56 8.79 -19.83 -0.68
N ASP A 57 8.59 -18.76 0.07
CA ASP A 57 8.17 -18.85 1.48
C ASP A 57 6.72 -19.31 1.61
N GLN A 58 5.85 -18.91 0.69
CA GLN A 58 4.48 -19.42 0.63
C GLN A 58 4.47 -20.94 0.36
N VAL A 59 5.27 -21.39 -0.60
CA VAL A 59 5.42 -22.82 -0.94
C VAL A 59 6.02 -23.62 0.24
N ARG A 60 7.03 -23.09 0.93
CA ARG A 60 7.60 -23.71 2.15
C ARG A 60 6.54 -23.90 3.23
N ARG A 61 5.74 -22.87 3.51
CA ARG A 61 4.64 -22.93 4.49
C ARG A 61 3.59 -23.97 4.11
N ALA A 62 3.19 -24.02 2.84
CA ALA A 62 2.23 -25.01 2.37
C ALA A 62 2.75 -26.44 2.56
N TYR A 63 4.03 -26.72 2.29
CA TYR A 63 4.61 -28.02 2.57
C TYR A 63 4.66 -28.35 4.07
N LEU A 64 4.95 -27.38 4.93
CA LEU A 64 4.94 -27.58 6.38
C LEU A 64 3.52 -27.87 6.90
N GLN A 65 2.51 -27.16 6.39
CA GLN A 65 1.10 -27.36 6.74
C GLN A 65 0.56 -28.72 6.26
N LYS A 66 1.04 -29.25 5.13
CA LYS A 66 0.70 -30.60 4.66
C LYS A 66 1.26 -31.72 5.56
N GLY A 67 2.18 -31.39 6.47
CA GLY A 67 2.73 -32.34 7.42
C GLY A 67 3.66 -33.39 6.79
N PRO A 68 4.05 -34.42 7.56
CA PRO A 68 4.92 -35.49 7.06
C PRO A 68 4.27 -36.24 5.89
N CYS A 69 5.02 -36.41 4.80
CA CYS A 69 4.57 -37.23 3.69
C CYS A 69 4.62 -38.72 4.09
N GLN A 70 3.45 -39.33 4.29
CA GLN A 70 3.32 -40.75 4.62
C GLN A 70 2.64 -41.47 3.45
N PRO A 71 3.39 -42.14 2.55
CA PRO A 71 2.80 -42.86 1.43
C PRO A 71 2.07 -44.11 1.94
N ASN A 72 0.76 -43.98 2.13
CA ASN A 72 -0.11 -45.10 2.47
C ASN A 72 -0.35 -45.95 1.22
N ASN A 73 -0.27 -47.28 1.34
CA ASN A 73 -0.47 -48.27 0.27
C ASN A 73 0.66 -48.44 -0.77
N HIS A 74 1.87 -47.93 -0.51
CA HIS A 74 2.99 -48.24 -1.40
C HIS A 74 3.46 -49.70 -1.22
N ASN A 75 3.48 -50.48 -2.30
CA ASN A 75 3.96 -51.86 -2.27
C ASN A 75 5.48 -51.93 -2.42
N PHE A 76 6.20 -51.92 -1.29
CA PHE A 76 7.65 -51.98 -1.27
C PHE A 76 8.16 -53.33 -1.80
N LYS A 77 9.03 -53.27 -2.82
CA LYS A 77 9.65 -54.44 -3.44
C LYS A 77 10.48 -55.22 -2.41
N LYS A 78 10.34 -56.55 -2.40
CA LYS A 78 11.13 -57.47 -1.57
C LYS A 78 12.53 -57.62 -2.17
N ARG A 79 13.58 -57.62 -1.34
CA ARG A 79 14.97 -57.93 -1.75
C ARG A 79 15.58 -58.96 -0.80
N LYS A 80 16.44 -59.84 -1.33
CA LYS A 80 17.23 -60.76 -0.52
C LYS A 80 18.43 -60.00 0.05
N ILE A 81 18.56 -59.94 1.38
CA ILE A 81 19.68 -59.32 2.08
C ILE A 81 20.20 -60.35 3.08
N GLY A 82 21.39 -60.89 2.80
CA GLY A 82 21.89 -62.09 3.46
C GLY A 82 20.97 -63.29 3.18
N ASP A 83 20.65 -64.07 4.21
CA ASP A 83 19.81 -65.26 4.10
C ASP A 83 18.30 -64.99 4.17
N SER A 84 17.91 -63.74 4.42
CA SER A 84 16.50 -63.38 4.61
C SER A 84 15.96 -62.49 3.48
N ILE A 85 14.70 -62.74 3.11
CA ILE A 85 13.93 -61.83 2.26
C ILE A 85 13.42 -60.69 3.13
N ARG A 86 13.86 -59.47 2.84
CA ARG A 86 13.48 -58.27 3.57
C ARG A 86 12.64 -57.34 2.69
N ARG A 87 11.70 -56.63 3.31
CA ARG A 87 10.95 -55.51 2.73
C ARG A 87 10.70 -54.46 3.79
N PHE A 88 10.44 -53.23 3.37
CA PHE A 88 9.92 -52.20 4.28
C PHE A 88 8.55 -52.64 4.80
N CYS A 89 8.35 -52.60 6.12
CA CYS A 89 7.12 -53.07 6.76
C CYS A 89 6.10 -51.92 6.84
N PRO A 90 4.94 -52.00 6.16
CA PRO A 90 3.95 -50.92 6.18
C PRO A 90 3.42 -50.61 7.59
N THR A 91 3.43 -51.58 8.50
CA THR A 91 3.01 -51.38 9.91
C THR A 91 3.94 -50.46 10.69
N TRP A 92 5.15 -50.16 10.18
CA TRP A 92 6.04 -49.17 10.76
C TRP A 92 5.58 -47.72 10.53
N GLN A 93 4.62 -47.48 9.62
CA GLN A 93 4.03 -46.15 9.40
C GLN A 93 3.09 -45.69 10.53
N GLY A 94 2.89 -46.49 11.58
CA GLY A 94 2.04 -46.15 12.73
C GLY A 94 2.75 -45.78 14.03
N SER A 95 4.09 -45.80 14.10
CA SER A 95 4.81 -45.48 15.35
C SER A 95 6.25 -45.05 15.09
N GLY A 96 6.49 -43.73 15.15
CA GLY A 96 7.79 -43.12 15.47
C GLY A 96 8.92 -43.26 14.45
N ASP A 97 8.98 -42.30 13.53
CA ASP A 97 10.08 -41.72 12.72
C ASP A 97 11.27 -42.56 12.20
N SER A 98 11.72 -42.26 10.98
CA SER A 98 12.68 -43.07 10.21
C SER A 98 13.38 -42.22 9.13
N PHE A 99 14.60 -41.73 9.33
CA PHE A 99 15.19 -40.81 8.33
C PHE A 99 16.08 -41.46 7.24
N VAL A 100 15.38 -42.22 6.39
CA VAL A 100 15.35 -42.26 4.91
C VAL A 100 16.53 -42.74 4.03
N LYS A 101 17.79 -42.94 4.47
CA LYS A 101 18.80 -43.54 3.54
C LYS A 101 19.49 -44.83 3.98
N GLU A 102 19.94 -44.95 5.22
CA GLU A 102 20.42 -46.24 5.78
C GLU A 102 19.65 -46.69 7.03
N GLY A 103 18.71 -45.87 7.51
CA GLY A 103 18.00 -46.08 8.76
C GLY A 103 18.88 -45.75 9.97
N PHE A 104 18.30 -45.06 10.94
CA PHE A 104 18.92 -44.89 12.25
C PHE A 104 18.59 -46.15 13.07
N ASP A 105 19.61 -46.88 13.53
CA ASP A 105 19.49 -48.15 14.25
C ASP A 105 19.57 -47.98 15.78
N GLY A 106 19.57 -46.73 16.28
CA GLY A 106 19.75 -46.37 17.68
C GLY A 106 18.50 -45.91 18.44
N TRP A 107 17.28 -46.29 18.02
CA TRP A 107 16.02 -45.83 18.65
C TRP A 107 15.87 -46.18 20.14
N ASN A 108 16.62 -47.17 20.61
CA ASN A 108 16.71 -47.52 22.03
C ASN A 108 17.57 -46.55 22.86
N LYS A 109 18.30 -45.62 22.22
CA LYS A 109 19.22 -44.66 22.86
C LYS A 109 18.58 -43.28 22.93
N LYS A 110 17.62 -43.12 23.86
CA LYS A 110 16.91 -41.85 24.10
C LYS A 110 17.86 -40.68 24.39
N ASP A 111 19.04 -40.94 24.95
CA ASP A 111 20.08 -39.94 25.20
C ASP A 111 20.62 -39.25 23.93
N ARG A 112 20.50 -39.90 22.77
CA ARG A 112 20.89 -39.28 21.49
C ARG A 112 19.90 -38.22 21.03
N LEU A 113 18.62 -38.32 21.40
CA LEU A 113 17.62 -37.28 21.13
C LEU A 113 17.95 -36.02 21.95
N ASP A 114 18.31 -36.18 23.22
CA ASP A 114 18.72 -35.05 24.07
C ASP A 114 19.97 -34.36 23.52
N LYS A 115 20.95 -35.13 23.03
CA LYS A 115 22.14 -34.59 22.33
C LYS A 115 21.79 -33.87 21.02
N HIS A 116 20.81 -34.38 20.27
CA HIS A 116 20.35 -33.76 19.02
C HIS A 116 19.61 -32.44 19.26
N VAL A 117 18.67 -32.44 20.22
CA VAL A 117 17.95 -31.22 20.63
C VAL A 117 18.95 -30.21 21.16
N GLY A 118 19.94 -30.65 21.95
CA GLY A 118 21.07 -29.85 22.40
C GLY A 118 20.67 -28.61 23.21
N GLY A 119 21.64 -27.71 23.40
CA GLY A 119 21.47 -26.46 24.12
C GLY A 119 20.72 -25.38 23.33
N THR A 120 20.61 -24.17 23.91
CA THR A 120 19.88 -23.00 23.39
C THR A 120 20.25 -22.58 21.95
N ASN A 121 21.44 -22.93 21.47
CA ASN A 121 21.94 -22.60 20.13
C ASN A 121 22.23 -23.83 19.25
N SER A 122 21.67 -24.99 19.58
CA SER A 122 21.82 -26.18 18.74
C SER A 122 21.26 -25.96 17.33
N ALA A 123 21.73 -26.77 16.37
CA ALA A 123 21.19 -26.75 15.02
C ALA A 123 19.67 -26.99 14.99
N HIS A 124 19.17 -27.90 15.84
CA HIS A 124 17.75 -28.20 15.97
C HIS A 124 16.94 -26.98 16.42
N LYS A 125 17.31 -26.35 17.53
CA LYS A 125 16.56 -25.18 18.06
C LYS A 125 16.62 -23.98 17.12
N ARG A 126 17.76 -23.77 16.44
CA ARG A 126 17.88 -22.74 15.40
C ARG A 126 16.96 -23.00 14.21
N ALA A 127 16.86 -24.25 13.76
CA ALA A 127 15.97 -24.64 12.68
C ALA A 127 14.49 -24.51 13.08
N LEU A 128 14.15 -24.92 14.31
CA LEU A 128 12.81 -24.78 14.88
C LEU A 128 12.41 -23.30 14.96
N LYS A 129 13.26 -22.43 15.50
CA LYS A 129 13.01 -20.99 15.56
C LYS A 129 12.77 -20.38 14.17
N LYS A 130 13.60 -20.72 13.18
CA LYS A 130 13.39 -20.27 11.79
C LYS A 130 12.06 -20.74 11.21
N CYS A 131 11.62 -21.95 11.58
CA CYS A 131 10.32 -22.47 11.18
C CYS A 131 9.18 -21.68 11.82
N GLU A 132 9.26 -21.41 13.13
CA GLU A 132 8.30 -20.57 13.84
C GLU A 132 8.21 -19.16 13.24
N ASP A 133 9.36 -18.52 12.97
CA ASP A 133 9.43 -17.19 12.36
C ASP A 133 8.83 -17.20 10.93
N LEU A 134 9.08 -18.26 10.15
CA LEU A 134 8.47 -18.43 8.82
C LEU A 134 6.94 -18.53 8.91
N MET A 135 6.41 -19.21 9.93
CA MET A 135 4.98 -19.39 10.14
C MET A 135 4.29 -18.13 10.68
N ARG A 136 5.00 -17.26 11.40
CA ARG A 136 4.53 -15.95 11.90
C ARG A 136 4.52 -14.90 10.80
N GLN A 137 3.45 -14.90 10.01
CA GLN A 137 3.31 -14.01 8.85
C GLN A 137 3.19 -12.53 9.24
N ASP A 138 2.73 -12.24 10.45
CA ASP A 138 2.56 -10.89 11.02
C ASP A 138 3.86 -10.08 11.08
N GLN A 139 5.01 -10.77 11.17
CA GLN A 139 6.33 -10.14 11.29
C GLN A 139 7.08 -10.08 9.95
N HIS A 140 6.44 -10.48 8.85
CA HIS A 140 7.07 -10.46 7.54
C HIS A 140 7.31 -9.03 7.08
N ILE A 141 8.40 -8.82 6.34
CA ILE A 141 8.80 -7.50 5.81
C ILE A 141 7.65 -6.91 4.99
N ASP A 142 7.03 -7.72 4.12
CA ASP A 142 5.92 -7.27 3.28
C ASP A 142 4.72 -6.79 4.11
N VAL A 143 4.38 -7.50 5.19
CA VAL A 143 3.26 -7.12 6.06
C VAL A 143 3.59 -5.81 6.78
N THR A 144 4.79 -5.70 7.34
CA THR A 144 5.25 -4.50 8.04
C THR A 144 5.29 -3.29 7.09
N PHE A 145 5.82 -3.48 5.88
CA PHE A 145 5.91 -2.44 4.84
C PHE A 145 4.52 -2.00 4.38
N ASN A 146 3.60 -2.94 4.15
CA ASN A 146 2.22 -2.63 3.77
C ASN A 146 1.46 -1.91 4.88
N MET A 147 1.65 -2.31 6.14
CA MET A 147 1.06 -1.61 7.29
C MET A 147 1.59 -0.19 7.42
N HIS A 148 2.91 -0.01 7.29
CA HIS A 148 3.52 1.32 7.28
C HIS A 148 2.97 2.17 6.13
N SER A 149 2.87 1.62 4.92
CA SER A 149 2.26 2.29 3.76
C SER A 149 0.81 2.71 4.01
N ARG A 150 0.00 1.84 4.64
CA ARG A 150 -1.38 2.17 5.03
C ARG A 150 -1.43 3.29 6.05
N GLN A 151 -0.55 3.25 7.05
CA GLN A 151 -0.48 4.26 8.10
C GLN A 151 -0.10 5.63 7.52
N VAL A 152 0.95 5.69 6.69
CA VAL A 152 1.37 6.93 6.02
C VAL A 152 0.26 7.47 5.11
N ARG A 153 -0.46 6.60 4.38
CA ARG A 153 -1.62 7.01 3.58
C ARG A 153 -2.77 7.56 4.43
N LYS A 154 -3.00 6.98 5.62
CA LYS A 154 -4.02 7.46 6.56
C LYS A 154 -3.66 8.85 7.08
N GLU A 155 -2.43 9.03 7.54
CA GLU A 155 -1.90 10.32 8.03
C GLU A 155 -1.98 11.40 6.96
N TYR A 156 -1.57 11.07 5.72
CA TYR A 156 -1.69 11.98 4.58
C TYR A 156 -3.13 12.42 4.32
N ARG A 157 -4.10 11.50 4.35
CA ARG A 157 -5.52 11.83 4.15
C ARG A 157 -6.07 12.73 5.25
N ILE A 158 -5.67 12.51 6.51
CA ILE A 158 -6.10 13.35 7.64
C ILE A 158 -5.60 14.79 7.43
N CYS A 159 -4.31 14.95 7.10
CA CYS A 159 -3.71 16.27 6.86
C CYS A 159 -4.30 16.97 5.61
N LEU A 160 -4.51 16.22 4.53
CA LEU A 160 -5.14 16.72 3.32
C LEU A 160 -6.60 17.15 3.57
N GLY A 161 -7.36 16.34 4.32
CA GLY A 161 -8.73 16.68 4.70
C GLY A 161 -8.79 17.98 5.49
N ALA A 162 -7.95 18.13 6.51
CA ALA A 162 -7.84 19.36 7.29
C ALA A 162 -7.49 20.58 6.42
N SER A 163 -6.56 20.40 5.47
CA SER A 163 -6.16 21.47 4.53
C SER A 163 -7.31 21.89 3.61
N ILE A 164 -8.06 20.92 3.07
CA ILE A 164 -9.23 21.18 2.23
C ILE A 164 -10.31 21.92 3.04
N ASP A 165 -10.54 21.53 4.29
CA ASP A 165 -11.51 22.20 5.16
C ASP A 165 -11.12 23.66 5.44
N CYS A 166 -9.83 23.92 5.70
CA CYS A 166 -9.30 25.29 5.82
C CYS A 166 -9.54 26.10 4.54
N VAL A 167 -9.17 25.57 3.37
CA VAL A 167 -9.36 26.24 2.08
C VAL A 167 -10.85 26.53 1.84
N ARG A 168 -11.72 25.54 2.06
CA ARG A 168 -13.17 25.69 1.90
C ARG A 168 -13.72 26.81 2.79
N PHE A 169 -13.28 26.86 4.05
CA PHE A 169 -13.68 27.92 4.98
C PHE A 169 -13.24 29.30 4.48
N LEU A 170 -11.97 29.46 4.11
CA LEU A 170 -11.41 30.74 3.67
C LEU A 170 -12.07 31.23 2.37
N LEU A 171 -12.28 30.34 1.41
CA LEU A 171 -13.00 30.66 0.17
C LEU A 171 -14.44 31.10 0.45
N ARG A 172 -15.15 30.42 1.37
CA ARG A 172 -16.52 30.79 1.74
C ARG A 172 -16.60 32.17 2.40
N GLN A 173 -15.59 32.56 3.18
CA GLN A 173 -15.51 33.87 3.83
C GLN A 173 -14.92 34.97 2.92
N GLY A 174 -14.34 34.60 1.77
CA GLY A 174 -13.62 35.55 0.92
C GLY A 174 -12.32 36.06 1.54
N LEU A 175 -11.69 35.27 2.41
CA LEU A 175 -10.43 35.62 3.08
C LEU A 175 -9.23 35.18 2.24
N ALA A 176 -8.17 35.98 2.27
CA ALA A 176 -6.90 35.61 1.68
C ALA A 176 -6.35 34.34 2.35
N LEU A 177 -5.80 33.41 1.57
CA LEU A 177 -5.21 32.20 2.12
C LEU A 177 -3.83 32.46 2.71
N ARG A 178 -3.02 33.22 1.97
CA ARG A 178 -1.60 33.48 2.26
C ARG A 178 -1.39 34.66 3.21
N GLY A 179 -0.43 34.53 4.10
CA GLY A 179 0.11 35.64 4.90
C GLY A 179 1.16 36.47 4.16
N HIS A 180 1.53 37.62 4.72
CA HIS A 180 2.68 38.39 4.22
C HIS A 180 4.00 37.67 4.51
N ASP A 181 4.08 37.02 5.67
CA ASP A 181 5.21 36.18 6.08
C ASP A 181 4.67 34.88 6.72
N GLU A 182 4.95 33.75 6.06
CA GLU A 182 4.56 32.41 6.51
C GLU A 182 5.71 31.69 7.25
N SER A 183 6.82 32.39 7.52
CA SER A 183 7.96 31.82 8.25
C SER A 183 7.59 31.41 9.67
N ASP A 184 8.25 30.38 10.21
CA ASP A 184 8.00 29.88 11.57
C ASP A 184 8.24 30.92 12.68
N LYS A 185 8.91 32.03 12.35
CA LYS A 185 9.18 33.14 13.27
C LYS A 185 8.11 34.23 13.21
N SER A 186 7.23 34.18 12.22
CA SER A 186 6.16 35.16 12.07
C SER A 186 5.14 35.01 13.21
N PRO A 187 4.71 36.11 13.85
CA PRO A 187 3.63 36.06 14.84
C PRO A 187 2.27 35.74 14.21
N ASN A 188 2.15 35.87 12.88
CA ASN A 188 0.96 35.51 12.12
C ASN A 188 1.41 34.93 10.78
N GLN A 189 1.38 33.60 10.66
CA GLN A 189 1.81 32.88 9.45
C GLN A 189 0.78 32.93 8.31
N GLY A 190 -0.28 33.74 8.44
CA GLY A 190 -1.36 33.83 7.47
C GLY A 190 -2.55 32.96 7.83
N ASN A 191 -3.69 33.26 7.20
CA ASN A 191 -4.97 32.68 7.60
C ASN A 191 -5.01 31.16 7.43
N PHE A 192 -4.39 30.61 6.38
CA PHE A 192 -4.36 29.16 6.16
C PHE A 192 -3.60 28.43 7.26
N LEU A 193 -2.35 28.84 7.55
CA LEU A 193 -1.52 28.18 8.55
C LEU A 193 -2.07 28.36 9.97
N GLU A 194 -2.59 29.54 10.32
CA GLU A 194 -3.20 29.77 11.63
C GLU A 194 -4.50 28.95 11.81
N LEU A 195 -5.34 28.87 10.78
CA LEU A 195 -6.55 28.04 10.83
C LEU A 195 -6.22 26.55 10.92
N LEU A 196 -5.19 26.09 10.21
CA LEU A 196 -4.74 24.70 10.27
C LEU A 196 -4.19 24.33 11.66
N LYS A 197 -3.41 25.23 12.29
CA LYS A 197 -2.98 25.07 13.69
C LYS A 197 -4.17 25.04 14.64
N PHE A 198 -5.14 25.93 14.45
CA PHE A 198 -6.37 25.96 15.24
C PHE A 198 -7.12 24.62 15.16
N LEU A 199 -7.24 24.03 13.96
CA LEU A 199 -7.81 22.68 13.81
C LEU A 199 -7.01 21.62 14.55
N GLY A 200 -5.68 21.70 14.54
CA GLY A 200 -4.81 20.82 15.33
C GLY A 200 -5.12 20.90 16.82
N VAL A 201 -5.17 22.10 17.39
CA VAL A 201 -5.49 22.30 18.82
C VAL A 201 -6.81 21.65 19.24
N HIS A 202 -7.79 21.58 18.33
CA HIS A 202 -9.11 21.02 18.61
C HIS A 202 -9.29 19.55 18.20
N ASN A 203 -8.33 18.95 17.49
CA ASN A 203 -8.43 17.57 17.01
C ASN A 203 -7.08 16.85 17.13
N ILE A 204 -7.02 15.88 18.05
CA ILE A 204 -5.82 15.09 18.36
C ILE A 204 -5.27 14.36 17.13
N GLU A 205 -6.13 13.89 16.22
CA GLU A 205 -5.67 13.21 15.00
C GLU A 205 -5.02 14.19 14.02
N ILE A 206 -5.53 15.42 13.93
CA ILE A 206 -4.96 16.48 13.10
C ILE A 206 -3.68 17.01 13.73
N ASP A 207 -3.67 17.23 15.06
CA ASP A 207 -2.48 17.69 15.81
C ASP A 207 -1.29 16.74 15.62
N ALA A 208 -1.55 15.43 15.56
CA ALA A 208 -0.52 14.42 15.35
C ALA A 208 0.12 14.48 13.96
N VAL A 209 -0.55 15.07 12.96
CA VAL A 209 -0.10 15.08 11.56
C VAL A 209 0.15 16.48 10.99
N VAL A 210 0.03 17.52 11.80
CA VAL A 210 0.18 18.94 11.41
C VAL A 210 1.28 19.61 12.23
N GLY A 211 1.92 20.63 11.64
CA GLY A 211 2.88 21.49 12.34
C GLY A 211 4.14 20.74 12.77
N LYS A 212 4.54 20.90 14.03
CA LYS A 212 5.80 20.34 14.57
C LYS A 212 5.76 18.82 14.81
N ASN A 213 4.57 18.24 14.87
CA ASN A 213 4.37 16.80 15.07
C ASN A 213 4.27 16.05 13.73
N ALA A 214 4.14 16.78 12.61
CA ALA A 214 4.00 16.17 11.30
C ALA A 214 5.21 15.30 10.93
N PRO A 215 5.00 14.12 10.32
CA PRO A 215 6.09 13.36 9.72
C PRO A 215 6.84 14.26 8.74
N SER A 216 8.18 14.29 8.79
CA SER A 216 9.05 15.20 8.00
C SER A 216 8.74 15.23 6.48
N ASN A 217 8.09 14.19 5.96
CA ASN A 217 7.72 14.03 4.56
C ASN A 217 6.31 14.55 4.20
N LEU A 218 5.49 14.96 5.18
CA LEU A 218 4.09 15.36 4.99
C LEU A 218 3.99 16.87 4.70
N LYS A 219 4.38 17.28 3.49
CA LYS A 219 4.49 18.70 3.09
C LYS A 219 3.17 19.33 2.62
N VAL A 220 2.02 18.96 3.19
CA VAL A 220 0.70 19.48 2.71
C VAL A 220 0.55 21.00 2.92
N THR A 221 1.41 21.60 3.75
CA THR A 221 1.47 23.03 4.00
C THR A 221 2.35 23.82 3.03
N SER A 222 3.05 23.18 2.09
CA SER A 222 3.93 23.91 1.16
C SER A 222 3.13 24.83 0.22
N PRO A 223 3.70 25.97 -0.21
CA PRO A 223 3.03 26.86 -1.16
C PRO A 223 2.57 26.17 -2.45
N ASP A 224 3.38 25.24 -2.97
CA ASP A 224 3.05 24.49 -4.19
C ASP A 224 1.80 23.61 -3.99
N ILE A 225 1.72 22.90 -2.86
CA ILE A 225 0.57 22.05 -2.57
C ILE A 225 -0.68 22.87 -2.24
N GLN A 226 -0.52 24.00 -1.52
CA GLN A 226 -1.62 24.95 -1.33
C GLN A 226 -2.14 25.44 -2.69
N HIS A 227 -1.25 25.76 -3.63
CA HIS A 227 -1.62 26.18 -4.98
C HIS A 227 -2.36 25.08 -5.75
N ASP A 228 -1.90 23.83 -5.66
CA ASP A 228 -2.58 22.68 -6.26
C ASP A 228 -4.00 22.47 -5.71
N ILE A 229 -4.19 22.60 -4.39
CA ILE A 229 -5.51 22.49 -3.75
C ILE A 229 -6.43 23.61 -4.23
N ILE A 230 -5.91 24.84 -4.35
CA ILE A 230 -6.68 26.00 -4.86
C ILE A 230 -7.08 25.76 -6.32
N ASN A 231 -6.14 25.31 -7.15
CA ASN A 231 -6.40 25.04 -8.57
C ASN A 231 -7.43 23.93 -8.74
N ALA A 232 -7.32 22.84 -7.98
CA ALA A 232 -8.32 21.76 -7.97
C ALA A 232 -9.70 22.30 -7.54
N SER A 233 -9.75 23.12 -6.49
CA SER A 233 -11.00 23.75 -6.03
C SER A 233 -11.62 24.65 -7.09
N ALA A 234 -10.81 25.40 -7.84
CA ALA A 234 -11.27 26.24 -8.94
C ALA A 234 -11.83 25.41 -10.10
N VAL A 235 -11.12 24.35 -10.50
CA VAL A 235 -11.56 23.42 -11.55
C VAL A 235 -12.88 22.75 -11.17
N GLU A 236 -13.00 22.23 -9.95
CA GLU A 236 -14.25 21.62 -9.46
C GLU A 236 -15.41 22.62 -9.40
N THR A 237 -15.13 23.86 -8.98
CA THR A 237 -16.15 24.92 -8.97
C THR A 237 -16.65 25.22 -10.39
N VAL A 238 -15.72 25.33 -11.35
CA VAL A 238 -16.08 25.56 -12.75
C VAL A 238 -16.84 24.37 -13.33
N ASN A 239 -16.41 23.14 -13.07
CA ASN A 239 -17.09 21.93 -13.53
C ASN A 239 -18.53 21.86 -12.99
N ASN A 240 -18.72 22.19 -11.71
CA ASN A 240 -20.06 22.24 -11.11
C ASN A 240 -20.92 23.33 -11.77
N ILE A 241 -20.37 24.53 -12.01
CA ILE A 241 -21.11 25.58 -12.72
C ILE A 241 -21.46 25.14 -14.15
N ILE A 242 -20.53 24.55 -14.89
CA ILE A 242 -20.78 24.06 -16.25
C ILE A 242 -21.85 22.97 -16.25
N HIS A 243 -21.77 22.04 -15.31
CA HIS A 243 -22.77 20.99 -15.14
C HIS A 243 -24.15 21.57 -14.83
N ASP A 244 -24.23 22.55 -13.93
CA ASP A 244 -25.48 23.20 -13.55
C ASP A 244 -26.09 24.03 -14.69
N LEU A 245 -25.26 24.58 -15.58
CA LEU A 245 -25.70 25.27 -16.80
C LEU A 245 -26.17 24.31 -17.90
N GLY A 246 -25.62 23.09 -17.97
CA GLY A 246 -25.97 22.10 -19.00
C GLY A 246 -25.79 22.65 -20.42
N ASP A 247 -26.83 22.49 -21.24
CA ASP A 247 -26.87 22.98 -22.63
C ASP A 247 -27.56 24.36 -22.76
N ASP A 248 -27.85 25.03 -21.65
CA ASP A 248 -28.56 26.31 -21.66
C ASP A 248 -27.69 27.45 -22.21
N LEU A 249 -28.35 28.43 -22.84
CA LEU A 249 -27.68 29.62 -23.35
C LEU A 249 -27.23 30.52 -22.19
N PHE A 250 -25.93 30.80 -22.12
CA PHE A 250 -25.36 31.74 -21.16
C PHE A 250 -24.65 32.90 -21.86
N ALA A 251 -24.49 34.02 -21.14
CA ALA A 251 -23.73 35.17 -21.59
C ALA A 251 -22.62 35.47 -20.57
N ILE A 252 -21.41 35.75 -21.07
CA ILE A 252 -20.29 36.21 -20.25
C ILE A 252 -20.20 37.73 -20.39
N LEU A 253 -20.35 38.44 -19.28
CA LEU A 253 -20.09 39.88 -19.22
C LEU A 253 -18.63 40.10 -18.81
N ILE A 254 -17.87 40.77 -19.67
CA ILE A 254 -16.46 41.09 -19.42
C ILE A 254 -16.41 42.57 -19.04
N ASP A 255 -15.98 42.86 -17.81
CA ASP A 255 -15.72 44.22 -17.33
C ASP A 255 -14.21 44.44 -17.19
N GLU A 256 -13.70 45.49 -17.83
CA GLU A 256 -12.29 45.83 -17.84
C GLU A 256 -12.03 47.02 -16.92
N SER A 257 -11.30 46.78 -15.83
CA SER A 257 -10.87 47.86 -14.93
C SER A 257 -9.39 48.20 -15.15
N ARG A 258 -9.08 49.48 -15.35
CA ARG A 258 -7.71 49.97 -15.51
C ARG A 258 -7.12 50.29 -14.15
N ASP A 259 -5.99 49.66 -13.81
CA ASP A 259 -5.21 50.02 -12.61
C ASP A 259 -4.21 51.14 -12.94
N ILE A 260 -3.85 51.93 -11.91
CA ILE A 260 -3.01 53.14 -11.99
C ILE A 260 -1.60 52.81 -12.51
N SER A 261 -1.17 51.55 -12.43
CA SER A 261 0.10 51.02 -12.93
C SER A 261 0.16 50.74 -14.45
N ARG A 262 -0.90 51.08 -15.20
CA ARG A 262 -1.03 50.82 -16.66
C ARG A 262 -0.97 49.34 -17.06
N PHE A 263 -1.29 48.43 -16.14
CA PHE A 263 -1.57 47.02 -16.45
C PHE A 263 -3.07 46.74 -16.24
N GLN A 264 -3.71 46.11 -17.23
CA GLN A 264 -5.13 45.72 -17.21
C GLN A 264 -5.33 44.59 -16.18
N ASN A 265 -6.22 44.77 -15.22
CA ASN A 265 -6.60 43.74 -14.24
C ASN A 265 -8.13 43.61 -14.18
N MET A 266 -8.66 42.41 -14.43
CA MET A 266 -10.09 42.12 -14.34
C MET A 266 -10.51 41.95 -12.86
N LYS A 267 -11.43 42.78 -12.36
CA LYS A 267 -11.98 42.68 -10.98
C LYS A 267 -13.48 42.42 -11.02
N ASN A 268 -13.93 41.35 -10.37
CA ASN A 268 -15.33 40.94 -10.32
C ASN A 268 -16.06 41.67 -9.16
N ARG A 269 -17.00 42.57 -9.47
CA ARG A 269 -17.87 43.21 -8.46
C ARG A 269 -19.28 42.61 -8.52
N ARG A 270 -19.75 42.02 -7.41
CA ARG A 270 -21.14 41.58 -7.26
C ARG A 270 -22.01 42.79 -6.92
N GLY A 271 -22.94 43.14 -7.82
CA GLY A 271 -24.05 44.04 -7.52
C GLY A 271 -25.28 43.23 -7.10
N GLN A 272 -25.82 43.52 -5.91
CA GLN A 272 -27.18 43.16 -5.54
C GLN A 272 -28.13 44.18 -6.21
N LEU A 273 -29.21 43.68 -6.81
CA LEU A 273 -30.41 44.45 -7.13
C LEU A 273 -31.30 44.55 -5.88
#